data_AF-A0A6L9W0D7-F1
#
_entry.id   AF-A0A6L9W0D7-F1
#
_cell.length_a   1.000
_cell.length_b   1.000
_cell.length_c   1.000
_cell.angle_alpha   90.00
_cell.angle_beta   90.00
_cell.angle_gamma   90.00
#
_symmetry.space_group_name_H-M   'P 1'
#
loop_
_entity.id
_entity.type
_entity.pdbx_description
1 polymer ?
#
loop_
_entity_poly.entity_id
_entity_poly.type
_entity_poly.pdbx_seq_one_letter_code
_entity_poly.pdbx_strand_id
1 'polypeptide(L)'
;MTASVRIERPDRGVEEVPMNCAHCGALEQRGRYCIGCGKLVPPAPRSPRRVRLAPRPAYEITDEMTQPVLRFDVRPRRPAVPERVTADAS
;
A
#
# COMPACT_ATOMS: atom_id res chain seq x y z
N MET A 1 18.86 -25.10 -37.68
CA MET A 1 17.67 -25.64 -36.97
C MET A 1 17.55 -24.94 -35.63
N THR A 2 16.83 -23.82 -35.56
CA THR A 2 16.66 -23.03 -34.33
C THR A 2 15.31 -23.39 -33.70
N ALA A 3 15.33 -24.04 -32.54
CA ALA A 3 14.12 -24.39 -31.81
C ALA A 3 13.55 -23.15 -31.09
N SER A 4 12.34 -22.76 -31.45
CA SER A 4 11.59 -21.71 -30.76
C SER A 4 10.93 -22.31 -29.52
N VAL A 5 11.48 -22.04 -28.34
CA VAL A 5 10.84 -22.40 -27.07
C VAL A 5 9.68 -21.43 -26.82
N ARG A 6 8.45 -21.93 -26.93
CA ARG A 6 7.25 -21.21 -26.50
C ARG A 6 7.08 -21.43 -24.99
N ILE A 7 7.23 -20.37 -24.22
CA ILE A 7 6.93 -20.38 -22.79
C ILE A 7 5.45 -20.02 -22.64
N GLU A 8 4.60 -21.02 -22.42
CA GLU A 8 3.20 -20.80 -22.06
C GLU A 8 3.15 -20.18 -20.65
N ARG A 9 2.53 -19.01 -20.54
CA ARG A 9 2.28 -18.36 -19.25
C ARG A 9 1.09 -19.06 -18.60
N PRO A 10 1.23 -19.68 -17.41
CA PRO A 10 0.05 -20.12 -16.70
C PRO A 10 -0.64 -18.87 -16.15
N ASP A 11 -1.84 -18.62 -16.65
CA ASP A 11 -2.80 -17.71 -16.02
C ASP A 11 -3.12 -18.25 -14.63
N ARG A 12 -2.33 -17.84 -13.64
CA ARG A 12 -2.71 -17.97 -12.24
C ARG A 12 -3.81 -16.96 -11.99
N GLY A 13 -5.04 -17.39 -12.27
CA GLY A 13 -6.22 -16.81 -11.65
C GLY A 13 -5.95 -16.71 -10.16
N VAL A 14 -5.89 -15.48 -9.66
CA VAL A 14 -6.05 -15.23 -8.24
C VAL A 14 -7.50 -15.62 -7.99
N GLU A 15 -7.75 -16.85 -7.50
CA GLU A 15 -9.05 -17.18 -6.95
C GLU A 15 -9.33 -16.11 -5.88
N GLU A 16 -10.21 -15.17 -6.22
CA GLU A 16 -10.79 -14.23 -5.27
C GLU A 16 -11.61 -15.09 -4.30
N VAL A 17 -10.98 -15.58 -3.23
CA VAL A 17 -11.70 -16.26 -2.16
C VAL A 17 -12.61 -15.22 -1.53
N PRO A 18 -13.95 -15.33 -1.68
CA PRO A 18 -14.87 -14.39 -1.07
C PRO A 18 -14.69 -14.44 0.44
N MET A 19 -14.58 -13.27 1.06
CA MET A 19 -14.32 -13.19 2.49
C MET A 19 -15.62 -13.09 3.27
N ASN A 20 -15.79 -13.99 4.23
CA ASN A 20 -16.97 -14.00 5.07
C ASN A 20 -16.66 -13.27 6.39
N CYS A 21 -17.63 -12.56 6.93
CA CYS A 21 -17.49 -11.90 8.21
C CYS A 21 -17.54 -12.93 9.35
N ALA A 22 -16.44 -13.11 10.08
CA ALA A 22 -16.38 -14.02 11.24
C ALA A 22 -17.27 -13.60 12.42
N HIS A 23 -17.82 -12.38 12.42
CA HIS A 23 -18.65 -11.87 13.51
C HIS A 23 -20.15 -12.04 13.31
N CYS A 24 -20.64 -11.86 12.09
CA CYS A 24 -22.08 -11.93 11.80
C CYS A 24 -22.43 -12.93 10.69
N GLY A 25 -21.44 -13.60 10.10
CA GLY A 25 -21.64 -14.60 9.04
C GLY A 25 -21.95 -14.01 7.67
N ALA A 26 -21.90 -12.69 7.49
CA ALA A 26 -22.15 -12.06 6.20
C ALA A 26 -21.18 -12.59 5.13
N LEU A 27 -21.72 -13.07 4.01
CA LEU A 27 -20.96 -13.69 2.92
C LEU A 27 -20.40 -12.64 1.95
N GLU A 28 -19.40 -13.02 1.15
CA GLU A 28 -18.88 -12.25 0.00
C GLU A 28 -18.54 -10.78 0.32
N GLN A 29 -18.02 -10.52 1.52
CA GLN A 29 -17.62 -9.18 1.93
C GLN A 29 -16.43 -8.70 1.10
N ARG A 30 -16.59 -7.53 0.47
CA ARG A 30 -15.53 -6.82 -0.26
C ARG A 30 -15.10 -5.60 0.55
N GLY A 31 -13.81 -5.52 0.88
CA GLY A 31 -13.25 -4.36 1.60
C GLY A 31 -12.74 -4.68 3.01
N ARG A 32 -12.42 -3.62 3.76
CA ARG A 32 -11.76 -3.72 5.08
C ARG A 32 -12.73 -3.88 6.24
N TYR A 33 -14.01 -3.53 6.06
CA TYR A 33 -15.05 -3.57 7.09
C TYR A 33 -16.28 -4.31 6.57
N CYS A 34 -16.97 -5.03 7.46
CA CYS A 34 -18.21 -5.72 7.14
C CYS A 34 -19.36 -4.71 7.04
N ILE A 35 -20.12 -4.76 5.96
CA ILE A 35 -21.27 -3.87 5.75
C ILE A 35 -22.40 -4.18 6.75
N GLY A 36 -22.53 -5.44 7.19
CA GLY A 36 -23.59 -5.88 8.10
C GLY A 36 -23.36 -5.53 9.57
N CYS A 37 -22.12 -5.56 10.07
CA CYS A 37 -21.85 -5.34 11.50
C CYS A 37 -20.77 -4.28 11.79
N GLY A 38 -20.21 -3.63 10.78
CA GLY A 38 -19.22 -2.56 10.91
C GLY A 38 -17.83 -2.98 11.40
N LYS A 39 -17.62 -4.26 11.70
CA LYS A 39 -16.34 -4.76 12.22
C LYS A 39 -15.32 -4.99 11.12
N LEU A 40 -14.05 -4.93 11.47
CA LEU A 40 -12.93 -5.22 10.57
C LEU A 40 -13.05 -6.65 10.02
N VAL A 41 -13.01 -6.77 8.70
CA VAL A 41 -12.88 -8.06 8.00
C VAL A 41 -11.39 -8.21 7.68
N PRO A 42 -10.71 -9.23 8.22
CA PRO A 42 -9.30 -9.47 7.93
C PRO A 42 -9.11 -9.59 6.42
N PRO A 43 -8.16 -8.90 5.77
CA PRO A 43 -7.91 -9.07 4.35
C PRO A 43 -7.54 -10.52 4.04
N ALA A 44 -7.96 -11.00 2.87
CA ALA A 44 -7.64 -12.35 2.44
C ALA A 44 -6.12 -12.48 2.45
N PRO A 45 -5.58 -13.64 2.90
CA PRO A 45 -4.15 -13.88 2.85
C PRO A 45 -3.71 -13.80 1.38
N ARG A 46 -3.26 -12.61 0.99
CA ARG A 46 -2.64 -12.41 -0.31
C ARG A 46 -1.39 -13.27 -0.29
N SER A 47 -1.20 -14.08 -1.32
CA SER A 47 0.09 -14.75 -1.50
C SER A 47 1.18 -13.69 -1.36
N PRO A 48 2.27 -13.97 -0.61
CA PRO A 48 3.31 -12.99 -0.39
C PRO A 48 3.75 -12.46 -1.76
N ARG A 49 3.52 -11.16 -2.00
CA ARG A 49 3.99 -10.54 -3.24
C ARG A 49 5.48 -10.77 -3.26
N ARG A 50 5.97 -11.45 -4.30
CA ARG A 50 7.41 -11.55 -4.52
C ARG A 50 7.92 -10.13 -4.67
N VAL A 51 8.60 -9.64 -3.65
CA VAL A 51 9.33 -8.38 -3.72
C VAL A 51 10.38 -8.60 -4.80
N ARG A 52 10.16 -8.00 -5.98
CA ARG A 52 11.19 -7.93 -7.00
C ARG A 52 12.20 -6.93 -6.49
N LEU A 53 13.20 -7.41 -5.76
CA LEU A 53 14.38 -6.62 -5.48
C LEU A 53 14.99 -6.25 -6.84
N ALA A 54 15.25 -4.97 -7.05
CA ALA A 54 15.99 -4.54 -8.23
C ALA A 54 17.33 -5.31 -8.26
N PRO A 55 17.82 -5.70 -9.45
CA PRO A 55 19.15 -6.29 -9.57
C PRO A 55 20.18 -5.39 -8.89
N ARG A 56 21.04 -5.98 -8.05
CA ARG A 56 22.18 -5.23 -7.52
C ARG A 56 23.07 -4.79 -8.70
N PRO A 57 23.63 -3.58 -8.67
CA PRO A 57 24.58 -3.15 -9.68
C PRO A 57 25.79 -4.09 -9.70
N ALA A 58 26.40 -4.24 -10.87
CA ALA A 58 27.58 -5.10 -11.09
C ALA A 58 28.88 -4.51 -10.50
N TYR A 59 28.81 -3.31 -9.93
CA TYR A 59 29.94 -2.61 -9.32
C TYR A 59 29.65 -2.35 -7.84
N GLU A 60 30.71 -2.22 -7.05
CA GLU A 60 30.60 -1.82 -5.64
C GLU A 60 30.19 -0.35 -5.57
N ILE A 61 29.05 -0.07 -4.94
CA ILE A 61 28.64 1.30 -4.66
C ILE A 61 29.52 1.82 -3.53
N THR A 62 30.43 2.74 -3.85
CA THR A 62 31.25 3.47 -2.87
C THR A 62 30.52 4.71 -2.38
N ASP A 63 30.96 5.26 -1.24
CA ASP A 63 30.34 6.43 -0.61
C ASP A 63 30.34 7.65 -1.54
N GLU A 64 31.42 7.88 -2.32
CA GLU A 64 31.50 8.91 -3.36
C GLU A 64 30.41 8.81 -4.45
N MET A 65 29.91 7.60 -4.73
CA MET A 65 28.89 7.37 -5.76
C MET A 65 27.47 7.58 -5.23
N THR A 66 27.33 7.94 -3.95
CA THR A 66 26.05 8.25 -3.32
C THR A 66 25.87 9.76 -3.20
N GLN A 67 24.65 10.23 -3.44
CA GLN A 67 24.34 11.63 -3.27
C GLN A 67 24.26 11.94 -1.76
N PRO A 68 24.87 13.03 -1.27
CA PRO A 68 24.83 13.38 0.14
C PRO A 68 23.37 13.66 0.57
N VAL A 69 22.96 13.03 1.68
CA VAL A 69 21.64 13.28 2.25
C VAL A 69 21.65 14.63 2.97
N LEU A 70 21.09 15.65 2.33
CA LEU A 70 20.87 16.96 2.95
C LEU A 70 19.81 16.83 4.05
N ARG A 71 20.21 17.14 5.28
CA ARG A 71 19.29 17.23 6.42
C ARG A 71 18.86 18.68 6.60
N PHE A 72 17.60 18.97 6.31
CA PHE A 72 17.02 20.28 6.59
C PHE A 72 16.37 20.24 7.97
N ASP A 73 16.69 21.20 8.82
CA ASP A 73 15.97 21.45 10.08
C ASP A 73 14.61 22.08 9.77
N VAL A 74 13.67 21.26 9.30
CA VAL A 74 12.31 21.70 9.04
C VAL A 74 11.61 21.88 10.38
N ARG A 75 11.49 23.14 10.83
CA ARG A 75 10.60 23.50 11.94
C ARG A 75 9.17 23.56 11.40
N PRO A 76 8.26 22.64 11.78
CA PRO A 76 6.89 22.69 11.31
C PRO A 76 6.26 24.02 11.72
N ARG A 77 5.78 24.79 10.74
CA ARG A 77 5.05 26.03 11.02
C ARG A 77 3.73 25.66 11.69
N ARG A 78 3.45 26.24 12.86
CA ARG A 78 2.14 26.12 13.50
C ARG A 78 1.08 26.74 12.56
N PRO A 79 -0.04 26.05 12.26
CA PRO A 79 -1.13 26.65 11.50
C PRO A 79 -1.61 27.93 12.18
N ALA A 80 -1.67 29.03 11.44
CA ALA A 80 -2.34 30.23 11.92
C ALA A 80 -3.84 29.97 11.90
N VAL A 81 -4.47 29.92 13.08
CA VAL A 81 -5.92 29.89 13.18
C VAL A 81 -6.38 31.35 13.11
N PRO A 82 -7.16 31.76 12.10
CA PRO A 82 -7.74 33.10 12.09
C PRO A 82 -8.67 33.24 13.30
N GLU A 83 -8.47 34.31 14.06
CA GLU A 83 -9.34 34.68 15.17
C GLU A 83 -10.75 34.92 14.61
N ARG A 84 -11.74 34.21 15.16
CA ARG A 84 -13.13 34.45 14.80
C ARG A 84 -13.51 35.81 15.37
N VAL A 85 -13.64 36.81 14.51
CA VAL A 85 -14.27 38.08 14.85
C VAL A 85 -15.70 37.78 15.27
N THR A 86 -15.97 37.81 16.57
CA THR A 86 -17.33 37.84 17.09
C THR A 86 -17.93 39.18 16.68
N ALA A 87 -18.81 39.15 15.67
CA ALA A 87 -19.64 40.29 15.37
C ALA A 87 -20.61 40.47 16.54
N ASP A 88 -20.29 41.42 17.43
CA ASP A 88 -21.25 41.93 18.40
C ASP A 88 -22.43 42.52 17.61
N ALA A 89 -23.55 41.80 17.64
CA ALA A 89 -24.83 42.30 17.19
C ALA A 89 -25.31 43.34 18.22
N SER A 90 -25.33 44.61 17.82
CA SER A 90 -26.14 45.66 18.42
C SER A 90 -27.32 45.97 17.51
#